data_AF-A0A2E0KIK9-F1
#
_entry.id   AF-A0A2E0KIK9-F1
#
_cell.length_a   1.000
_cell.length_b   1.000
_cell.length_c   1.000
_cell.angle_alpha   90.00
_cell.angle_beta   90.00
_cell.angle_gamma   90.00
#
_symmetry.space_group_name_H-M   'P 1'
#
loop_
_entity.id
_entity.type
_entity.pdbx_description
1 polymer ?
#
loop_
_entity_poly.entity_id
_entity_poly.type
_entity_poly.pdbx_seq_one_letter_code
_entity_poly.pdbx_strand_id
1 'polypeptide(L)'
;MVEVKTSKDFSELIAKLNPTNEEHKIALEKIIKDYPYFQTPFLYYSKLLKNTNHYDYEKILNQTAVLTNDRKVLKLFIDDFRFNQVSKGTKKIEPQTNKSKLKLSFIEWIKYSEKKSDPILDAKIPLENKINIIDDFIDKNPSIQRIDRNDETSDLELENVFSPEELMTETLAKIFLKQKKYGKALKAYRILSLKYPEKNAFFAVQIKKIKEIQDKD
;
A
#
# COMPACT_ATOMS: atom_id res chain seq x y z
N MET A 1 -0.47 -18.67 36.32
CA MET A 1 -1.14 -17.56 35.62
C MET A 1 -0.07 -16.52 35.30
N VAL A 2 0.27 -16.31 34.02
CA VAL A 2 1.33 -15.37 33.63
C VAL A 2 0.79 -13.95 33.78
N GLU A 3 1.22 -13.23 34.81
CA GLU A 3 0.89 -11.81 34.96
C GLU A 3 1.93 -10.96 34.23
N VAL A 4 1.56 -10.41 33.08
CA VAL A 4 2.39 -9.45 32.34
C VAL A 4 2.09 -8.06 32.88
N LYS A 5 2.99 -7.52 33.72
CA LYS A 5 2.83 -6.17 34.31
C LYS A 5 3.88 -5.19 33.79
N THR A 6 5.04 -5.68 33.35
CA THR A 6 6.13 -4.85 32.85
C THR A 6 6.42 -5.09 31.37
N SER A 7 7.10 -4.13 30.73
CA SER A 7 7.55 -4.26 29.34
C SER A 7 8.48 -5.46 29.12
N LYS A 8 9.30 -5.81 30.13
CA LYS A 8 10.17 -6.98 30.10
C LYS A 8 9.36 -8.28 30.06
N ASP A 9 8.34 -8.40 30.90
CA ASP A 9 7.45 -9.57 30.92
C ASP A 9 6.77 -9.79 29.56
N PHE A 10 6.34 -8.70 28.90
CA PHE A 10 5.74 -8.79 27.56
C PHE A 10 6.76 -9.24 26.52
N SER A 11 7.99 -8.71 26.56
CA SER A 11 9.04 -9.13 25.64
C SER A 11 9.40 -10.62 25.80
N GLU A 12 9.43 -11.12 27.03
CA GLU A 12 9.66 -12.55 27.32
C GLU A 12 8.49 -13.43 26.86
N LEU A 13 7.25 -12.95 27.03
CA LEU A 13 6.05 -13.62 26.52
C LEU A 13 6.10 -13.77 25.00
N ILE A 14 6.44 -12.69 24.28
CA ILE A 14 6.54 -12.71 22.81
C ILE A 14 7.70 -13.59 22.35
N ALA A 15 8.84 -13.57 23.05
CA ALA A 15 10.01 -14.39 22.71
C ALA A 15 9.73 -15.91 22.82
N LYS A 16 8.84 -16.32 23.73
CA LYS A 16 8.45 -17.72 23.95
C LYS A 16 7.12 -18.09 23.30
N LEU A 17 6.56 -17.23 22.45
CA LEU A 17 5.21 -17.36 21.94
C LEU A 17 5.07 -18.60 21.04
N ASN A 18 4.30 -19.58 21.51
CA ASN A 18 3.94 -20.78 20.75
C ASN A 18 2.44 -20.75 20.37
N PRO A 19 2.09 -20.95 19.08
CA PRO A 19 0.70 -21.02 18.61
C PRO A 19 -0.24 -21.98 19.36
N THR A 20 0.28 -23.03 19.97
CA THR A 20 -0.54 -24.07 20.62
C THR A 20 -0.69 -23.91 22.14
N ASN A 21 -0.09 -22.88 22.74
CA ASN A 21 -0.14 -22.69 24.19
C ASN A 21 -1.31 -21.78 24.60
N GLU A 22 -2.34 -22.38 25.18
CA GLU A 22 -3.52 -21.69 25.71
C GLU A 22 -3.18 -20.64 26.79
N GLU A 23 -2.08 -20.81 27.54
CA GLU A 23 -1.68 -19.82 28.56
C GLU A 23 -1.28 -18.48 27.94
N HIS A 24 -0.63 -18.49 26.77
CA HIS A 24 -0.24 -17.27 26.07
C HIS A 24 -1.46 -16.55 25.47
N LYS A 25 -2.46 -17.32 25.03
CA LYS A 25 -3.74 -16.78 24.55
C LYS A 25 -4.45 -16.02 25.67
N ILE A 26 -4.58 -16.65 26.84
CA ILE A 26 -5.22 -16.03 28.02
C ILE A 26 -4.44 -14.79 28.48
N ALA A 27 -3.11 -14.85 28.47
CA ALA A 27 -2.27 -13.70 28.82
C ALA A 27 -2.48 -12.51 27.87
N LEU A 28 -2.52 -12.75 26.56
CA LEU A 28 -2.78 -11.71 25.56
C LEU A 28 -4.21 -11.15 25.66
N GLU A 29 -5.19 -12.00 25.91
CA GLU A 29 -6.58 -11.56 26.11
C GLU A 29 -6.72 -10.65 27.32
N LYS A 30 -6.03 -10.97 28.43
CA LYS A 30 -5.96 -10.09 29.61
C LYS A 30 -5.34 -8.74 29.27
N ILE A 31 -4.21 -8.72 28.54
CA ILE A 31 -3.54 -7.48 28.13
C ILE A 31 -4.45 -6.63 27.23
N ILE A 32 -5.16 -7.26 26.29
CA ILE A 32 -6.09 -6.58 25.39
C ILE A 32 -7.22 -5.92 26.18
N LYS A 33 -7.73 -6.58 27.21
CA LYS A 33 -8.78 -6.04 28.09
C LYS A 33 -8.27 -4.88 28.94
N ASP A 34 -7.07 -5.01 29.50
CA ASP A 34 -6.48 -3.99 30.37
C ASP A 34 -5.98 -2.77 29.57
N TYR A 35 -5.55 -2.97 28.32
CA TYR A 35 -4.98 -1.94 27.45
C TYR A 35 -5.59 -1.97 26.03
N PRO A 36 -6.82 -1.44 25.84
CA PRO A 36 -7.57 -1.55 24.57
C PRO A 36 -6.91 -0.90 23.34
N TYR A 37 -6.01 0.06 23.54
CA TYR A 37 -5.32 0.78 22.45
C TYR A 37 -3.92 0.25 22.17
N PHE A 38 -3.43 -0.74 22.92
CA PHE A 38 -2.12 -1.31 22.71
C PHE A 38 -2.15 -2.22 21.48
N GLN A 39 -1.55 -1.80 20.37
CA GLN A 39 -1.72 -2.46 19.06
C GLN A 39 -1.02 -3.82 18.94
N THR A 40 0.13 -4.01 19.59
CA THR A 40 0.95 -5.21 19.37
C THR A 40 0.33 -6.51 19.91
N PRO A 41 -0.32 -6.55 21.09
CA PRO A 41 -1.04 -7.75 21.53
C PRO A 41 -2.12 -8.18 20.57
N PHE A 42 -2.89 -7.25 19.97
CA PHE A 42 -3.88 -7.58 18.94
C PHE A 42 -3.24 -8.22 17.70
N LEU A 43 -2.07 -7.73 17.29
CA LEU A 43 -1.31 -8.29 16.17
C LEU A 43 -0.88 -9.75 16.45
N TYR A 44 -0.31 -10.02 17.62
CA TYR A 44 0.07 -11.39 18.01
C TYR A 44 -1.15 -12.28 18.26
N TYR A 45 -2.19 -11.76 18.90
CA TYR A 45 -3.42 -12.50 19.21
C TYR A 45 -4.20 -12.90 17.95
N SER A 46 -4.38 -11.98 17.00
CA SER A 46 -4.99 -12.29 15.69
C SER A 46 -4.20 -13.39 14.96
N LYS A 47 -2.87 -13.38 15.04
CA LYS A 47 -2.03 -14.45 14.48
C LYS A 47 -2.22 -15.80 15.18
N LEU A 48 -2.28 -15.83 16.51
CA LEU A 48 -2.56 -17.05 17.26
C LEU A 48 -3.92 -17.65 16.89
N LEU A 49 -4.95 -16.81 16.77
CA LEU A 49 -6.29 -17.23 16.37
C LEU A 49 -6.33 -17.78 14.94
N LYS A 50 -5.54 -17.21 14.02
CA LYS A 50 -5.38 -17.74 12.65
C LYS A 50 -4.79 -19.15 12.68
N ASN A 51 -3.73 -19.36 13.45
CA ASN A 51 -3.04 -20.64 13.52
C ASN A 51 -3.89 -21.73 14.20
N THR A 52 -4.74 -21.35 15.16
CA THR A 52 -5.68 -22.26 15.84
C THR A 52 -7.02 -22.40 15.10
N ASN A 53 -7.21 -21.71 13.98
CA ASN A 53 -8.45 -21.65 13.20
C ASN A 53 -9.69 -21.31 14.06
N HIS A 54 -9.53 -20.39 15.01
CA HIS A 54 -10.55 -20.04 15.99
C HIS A 54 -11.66 -19.18 15.35
N TYR A 55 -12.92 -19.40 15.73
CA TYR A 55 -14.08 -18.72 15.13
C TYR A 55 -14.06 -17.19 15.31
N ASP A 56 -13.54 -16.69 16.44
CA ASP A 56 -13.40 -15.25 16.70
C ASP A 56 -12.31 -14.56 15.86
N TYR A 57 -11.50 -15.31 15.09
CA TYR A 57 -10.39 -14.75 14.32
C TYR A 57 -10.80 -13.56 13.46
N GLU A 58 -11.86 -13.69 12.66
CA GLU A 58 -12.32 -12.63 11.74
C GLU A 58 -12.73 -11.35 12.51
N LYS A 59 -13.38 -11.51 13.66
CA LYS A 59 -13.78 -10.39 14.52
C LYS A 59 -12.56 -9.64 15.04
N ILE A 60 -11.59 -10.37 15.57
CA ILE A 60 -10.34 -9.80 16.11
C ILE A 60 -9.47 -9.20 15.00
N LEU A 61 -9.42 -9.83 13.83
CA LEU A 61 -8.69 -9.32 12.67
C LEU A 61 -9.24 -7.95 12.24
N ASN A 62 -10.56 -7.81 12.18
CA ASN A 62 -11.20 -6.54 11.85
C ASN A 62 -10.89 -5.46 12.89
N GLN A 63 -10.93 -5.80 14.18
CA GLN A 63 -10.54 -4.87 15.25
C GLN A 63 -9.06 -4.47 15.15
N THR A 64 -8.18 -5.43 14.89
CA THR A 64 -6.74 -5.19 14.71
C THR A 64 -6.48 -4.28 13.50
N ALA A 65 -7.22 -4.48 12.40
CA ALA A 65 -7.09 -3.66 11.20
C ALA A 65 -7.50 -2.20 11.42
N VAL A 66 -8.45 -1.93 12.33
CA VAL A 66 -8.83 -0.56 12.71
C VAL A 66 -7.74 0.11 13.56
N LEU A 67 -7.11 -0.66 14.44
CA LEU A 67 -6.10 -0.13 15.36
C LEU A 67 -4.71 0.04 14.70
N THR A 68 -4.44 -0.65 13.59
CA THR A 68 -3.11 -0.65 12.95
C THR A 68 -2.96 0.50 11.95
N ASN A 69 -1.82 1.21 12.00
CA ASN A 69 -1.54 2.33 11.09
C ASN A 69 -1.37 1.90 9.62
N ASP A 70 -0.75 0.74 9.37
CA ASP A 70 -0.57 0.21 8.02
C ASP A 70 -1.15 -1.21 7.89
N ARG A 71 -2.23 -1.32 7.13
CA ARG A 71 -2.92 -2.59 6.85
C ARG A 71 -2.07 -3.53 5.99
N LYS A 72 -1.13 -3.02 5.20
CA LYS A 72 -0.19 -3.86 4.44
C LYS A 72 0.76 -4.58 5.39
N VAL A 73 1.28 -3.89 6.41
CA VAL A 73 2.13 -4.50 7.44
C VAL A 73 1.37 -5.57 8.21
N LEU A 74 0.12 -5.31 8.59
CA LEU A 74 -0.75 -6.33 9.21
C LEU A 74 -0.91 -7.55 8.30
N LYS A 75 -1.23 -7.34 7.01
CA LYS A 75 -1.38 -8.44 6.05
C LYS A 75 -0.09 -9.24 5.91
N LEU A 76 1.05 -8.57 5.73
CA LEU A 76 2.36 -9.22 5.63
C LEU A 76 2.68 -10.04 6.88
N PHE A 77 2.42 -9.50 8.08
CA PHE A 77 2.62 -10.20 9.33
C PHE A 77 1.71 -11.43 9.48
N ILE A 78 0.46 -11.31 9.04
CA ILE A 78 -0.53 -12.38 9.09
C ILE A 78 -0.25 -13.48 8.05
N ASP A 79 0.37 -13.15 6.92
CA ASP A 79 0.68 -14.09 5.84
C ASP A 79 2.07 -14.73 5.98
N ASP A 80 3.09 -13.97 6.40
CA ASP A 80 4.48 -14.44 6.53
C ASP A 80 4.87 -14.58 8.01
N PHE A 81 4.99 -15.81 8.51
CA PHE A 81 5.45 -16.10 9.87
C PHE A 81 6.86 -16.68 9.81
N ARG A 82 7.88 -15.82 9.72
CA ARG A 82 9.27 -16.28 9.86
C ARG A 82 9.90 -15.64 11.07
N PHE A 83 9.85 -16.36 12.19
CA PHE A 83 10.51 -15.96 13.45
C PHE A 83 12.04 -16.05 13.40
N ASN A 84 12.63 -16.65 12.37
CA ASN A 84 14.07 -16.80 12.26
C ASN A 84 14.52 -16.51 10.84
N GLN A 85 15.32 -15.46 10.68
CA GLN A 85 16.63 -15.45 10.00
C GLN A 85 17.18 -14.02 10.03
N VAL A 86 17.95 -13.69 11.08
CA VAL A 86 18.92 -12.60 11.02
C VAL A 86 20.07 -13.10 10.15
N SER A 87 19.96 -12.94 8.83
CA SER A 87 21.02 -13.29 7.90
C SER A 87 22.02 -12.12 7.78
N LYS A 88 23.17 -12.31 8.44
CA LYS A 88 24.43 -11.58 8.15
C LYS A 88 24.76 -11.71 6.65
N GLY A 89 25.11 -10.59 6.00
CA GLY A 89 25.57 -10.62 4.61
C GLY A 89 25.79 -9.24 3.99
N THR A 90 26.96 -8.65 4.25
CA THR A 90 27.46 -7.44 3.59
C THR A 90 27.76 -7.70 2.10
N LYS A 91 27.19 -6.90 1.19
CA LYS A 91 27.77 -6.63 -0.14
C LYS A 91 27.61 -5.14 -0.48
N LYS A 92 28.76 -4.50 -0.74
CA LYS A 92 28.95 -3.12 -1.24
C LYS A 92 28.25 -2.92 -2.59
N ILE A 93 27.60 -1.78 -2.78
CA ILE A 93 27.34 -1.18 -4.10
C ILE A 93 27.45 0.34 -3.96
N GLU A 94 28.35 0.95 -4.72
CA GLU A 94 28.57 2.40 -4.84
C GLU A 94 27.38 3.14 -5.52
N PRO A 95 27.12 4.41 -5.18
CA PRO A 95 26.04 5.18 -5.77
C PRO A 95 26.51 5.93 -7.02
N GLN A 96 26.04 5.53 -8.19
CA GLN A 96 26.09 6.38 -9.38
C GLN A 96 24.85 7.27 -9.41
N THR A 97 25.06 8.54 -9.08
CA THR A 97 24.11 9.63 -9.27
C THR A 97 24.16 10.07 -10.72
N ASN A 98 23.01 10.17 -11.38
CA ASN A 98 22.82 11.08 -12.51
C ASN A 98 21.40 11.65 -12.44
N LYS A 99 21.31 12.86 -11.87
CA LYS A 99 20.12 13.71 -11.89
C LYS A 99 20.08 14.42 -13.25
N SER A 100 19.33 13.88 -14.20
CA SER A 100 18.94 14.64 -15.40
C SER A 100 17.51 14.30 -15.81
N LYS A 101 16.61 15.25 -15.50
CA LYS A 101 15.33 15.54 -16.17
C LYS A 101 14.40 14.34 -16.43
N LEU A 102 13.74 13.86 -15.38
CA LEU A 102 12.66 12.87 -15.50
C LEU A 102 11.33 13.56 -15.84
N LYS A 103 11.05 13.74 -17.14
CA LYS A 103 9.66 13.91 -17.62
C LYS A 103 9.06 12.51 -17.77
N LEU A 104 8.56 11.93 -16.67
CA LEU A 104 7.84 10.66 -16.71
C LEU A 104 6.33 10.92 -16.71
N SER A 105 5.58 10.21 -17.55
CA SER A 105 4.11 10.23 -17.49
C SER A 105 3.63 9.53 -16.21
N PHE A 106 2.41 9.81 -15.75
CA PHE A 106 1.87 9.22 -14.51
C PHE A 106 1.88 7.69 -14.53
N ILE A 107 1.62 7.06 -15.68
CA ILE A 107 1.67 5.60 -15.83
C ILE A 107 3.10 5.08 -15.73
N GLU A 108 4.07 5.82 -16.26
CA GLU A 108 5.48 5.49 -16.09
C GLU A 108 5.93 5.67 -14.65
N TRP A 109 5.39 6.68 -13.94
CA TRP A 109 5.63 6.91 -12.51
C TRP A 109 5.08 5.77 -11.66
N ILE A 110 3.87 5.29 -11.96
CA ILE A 110 3.29 4.10 -11.31
C ILE A 110 4.17 2.89 -11.58
N LYS A 111 4.50 2.59 -12.83
CA LYS A 111 5.36 1.44 -13.19
C LYS A 111 6.75 1.53 -12.55
N TYR A 112 7.31 2.73 -12.47
CA TYR A 112 8.59 2.99 -11.81
C TYR A 112 8.49 2.76 -10.30
N SER A 113 7.40 3.22 -9.67
CA SER A 113 7.15 2.99 -8.26
C SER A 113 6.92 1.51 -7.94
N GLU A 114 6.22 0.77 -8.81
CA GLU A 114 6.01 -0.68 -8.68
C GLU A 114 7.32 -1.46 -8.83
N LYS A 115 8.24 -1.01 -9.71
CA LYS A 115 9.57 -1.60 -9.86
C LYS A 115 10.53 -1.31 -8.70
N LYS A 116 10.32 -0.22 -7.96
CA LYS A 116 11.17 0.15 -6.81
C LYS A 116 10.60 -0.32 -5.47
N SER A 117 9.32 -0.67 -5.40
CA SER A 117 8.71 -1.25 -4.20
C SER A 117 9.02 -2.75 -4.09
N ASP A 118 10.30 -3.12 -4.13
CA ASP A 118 10.71 -4.38 -3.54
C ASP A 118 10.82 -4.15 -2.03
N PRO A 119 9.97 -4.78 -1.18
CA PRO A 119 10.09 -4.67 0.28
C PRO A 119 11.47 -5.16 0.81
N ILE A 120 12.23 -5.84 -0.04
CA ILE A 120 13.59 -6.31 0.22
C ILE A 120 14.60 -5.13 0.21
N LEU A 121 14.37 -4.06 -0.56
CA LEU A 121 15.28 -2.90 -0.65
C LEU A 121 15.22 -2.04 0.62
N ASP A 122 14.03 -1.83 1.20
CA ASP A 122 13.88 -1.07 2.44
C ASP A 122 14.47 -1.80 3.66
N ALA A 123 14.47 -3.13 3.64
CA ALA A 123 15.12 -3.98 4.64
C ALA A 123 16.65 -4.13 4.43
N LYS A 124 17.19 -3.75 3.26
CA LYS A 124 18.61 -3.93 2.91
C LYS A 124 19.49 -2.72 3.14
N ILE A 125 18.91 -1.52 3.32
CA ILE A 125 19.70 -0.31 3.58
C ILE A 125 20.08 -0.33 5.07
N PRO A 126 21.37 -0.45 5.43
CA PRO A 126 21.80 -0.42 6.82
C PRO A 126 21.28 0.85 7.51
N LEU A 127 20.80 0.71 8.75
CA LEU A 127 20.24 1.83 9.53
C LEU A 127 21.20 3.02 9.61
N GLU A 128 22.51 2.73 9.70
CA GLU A 128 23.61 3.68 9.67
C GLU A 128 23.58 4.61 8.45
N ASN A 129 23.25 4.09 7.26
CA ASN A 129 23.17 4.91 6.05
C ASN A 129 21.94 5.82 6.04
N LYS A 130 20.85 5.42 6.72
CA LYS A 130 19.66 6.27 6.87
C LYS A 130 19.95 7.41 7.86
N ILE A 131 20.66 7.11 8.95
CA ILE A 131 21.08 8.10 9.94
C ILE A 131 22.01 9.12 9.29
N ASN A 132 23.02 8.70 8.53
CA ASN A 132 23.93 9.62 7.85
C ASN A 132 23.21 10.57 6.87
N ILE A 133 22.17 10.11 6.16
CA ILE A 133 21.37 10.97 5.28
C ILE A 133 20.57 12.00 6.07
N ILE A 134 20.07 11.61 7.25
CA ILE A 134 19.36 12.51 8.16
C ILE A 134 20.33 13.55 8.72
N ASP A 135 21.49 13.14 9.21
CA ASP A 135 22.52 14.04 9.73
C ASP A 135 22.98 15.02 8.65
N ASP A 136 23.25 14.53 7.44
CA ASP A 136 23.55 15.37 6.26
C ASP A 136 22.45 16.40 5.98
N PHE A 137 21.17 16.04 6.19
CA PHE A 137 20.04 16.93 5.95
C PHE A 137 19.93 18.00 7.04
N ILE A 138 20.13 17.61 8.31
CA ILE A 138 20.13 18.54 9.45
C ILE A 138 21.30 19.52 9.32
N ASP A 139 22.49 19.05 8.96
CA ASP A 139 23.68 19.88 8.76
C ASP A 139 23.53 20.84 7.58
N LYS A 140 22.94 20.36 6.47
CA LYS A 140 22.71 21.21 5.28
C LYS A 140 21.58 22.22 5.48
N ASN A 141 20.75 22.04 6.52
CA ASN A 141 19.58 22.86 6.87
C ASN A 141 18.95 23.57 5.65
N PRO A 142 18.49 22.80 4.65
CA PRO A 142 18.13 23.37 3.37
C PRO A 142 16.93 24.31 3.53
N SER A 143 17.14 25.59 3.24
CA SER A 143 16.07 26.59 3.26
C SER A 143 15.41 26.67 1.89
N ILE A 144 14.10 26.46 1.84
CA ILE A 144 13.32 26.70 0.62
C ILE A 144 13.17 28.21 0.47
N GLN A 145 13.81 28.78 -0.54
CA GLN A 145 13.65 30.19 -0.87
C GLN A 145 12.18 30.46 -1.23
N ARG A 146 11.64 31.57 -0.73
CA ARG A 146 10.31 32.02 -1.12
C ARG A 146 10.36 32.43 -2.59
N ILE A 147 9.52 31.81 -3.40
CA ILE A 147 9.32 32.18 -4.80
C ILE A 147 8.82 33.63 -4.82
N ASP A 148 9.46 34.49 -5.60
CA ASP A 148 9.03 35.88 -5.77
C ASP A 148 7.69 35.88 -6.52
N ARG A 149 6.75 36.75 -6.13
CA ARG A 149 5.40 36.78 -6.74
C ARG A 149 5.42 37.23 -8.21
N ASN A 150 6.57 37.68 -8.69
CA ASN A 150 6.81 38.13 -10.06
C ASN A 150 7.37 37.04 -10.98
N ASP A 151 7.71 35.85 -10.48
CA ASP A 151 8.00 34.71 -11.34
C ASP A 151 6.70 34.26 -12.00
N GLU A 152 6.67 34.18 -13.34
CA GLU A 152 5.55 33.62 -14.09
C GLU A 152 5.25 32.23 -13.51
N THR A 153 4.15 32.12 -12.77
CA THR A 153 3.61 30.82 -12.39
C THR A 153 3.15 30.17 -13.69
N SER A 154 4.02 29.38 -14.31
CA SER A 154 3.62 28.49 -15.40
C SER A 154 2.46 27.67 -14.88
N ASP A 155 1.29 27.84 -15.48
CA ASP A 155 0.10 27.11 -15.08
C ASP A 155 0.37 25.61 -15.27
N LEU A 156 0.72 24.93 -14.17
CA LEU A 156 1.08 23.52 -14.19
C LEU A 156 -0.09 22.65 -14.66
N GLU A 157 -1.32 23.18 -14.62
CA GLU A 157 -2.51 22.53 -15.20
C GLU A 157 -2.41 22.44 -16.73
N LEU A 158 -1.79 23.42 -17.41
CA LEU A 158 -1.60 23.41 -18.87
C LEU A 158 -0.46 22.49 -19.31
N GLU A 159 0.51 22.19 -18.44
CA GLU A 159 1.63 21.29 -18.78
C GLU A 159 1.25 19.81 -18.61
N ASN A 160 0.18 19.52 -17.86
CA ASN A 160 -0.30 18.18 -17.54
C ASN A 160 -1.69 17.91 -18.15
N VAL A 161 -1.88 18.31 -19.41
CA VAL A 161 -3.09 17.95 -20.18
C VAL A 161 -3.05 16.45 -20.43
N PHE A 162 -3.51 15.67 -19.46
CA PHE A 162 -3.79 14.26 -19.65
C PHE A 162 -4.73 14.15 -20.85
N SER A 163 -4.33 13.42 -21.88
CA SER A 163 -5.28 13.09 -22.92
C SER A 163 -6.44 12.32 -22.26
N PRO A 164 -7.70 12.72 -22.50
CA PRO A 164 -8.85 11.95 -22.08
C PRO A 164 -8.74 10.48 -22.48
N GLU A 165 -7.99 10.14 -23.54
CA GLU A 165 -7.75 8.77 -23.96
C GLU A 165 -6.89 7.95 -22.98
N GLU A 166 -5.91 8.56 -22.33
CA GLU A 166 -4.99 7.85 -21.44
C GLU A 166 -5.66 7.41 -20.14
N LEU A 167 -6.63 8.21 -19.67
CA LEU A 167 -7.39 8.03 -18.43
C LEU A 167 -8.58 7.06 -18.53
N MET A 168 -8.87 6.51 -19.72
CA MET A 168 -10.01 5.61 -19.89
C MET A 168 -9.74 4.24 -19.25
N THR A 169 -10.66 3.82 -18.37
CA THR A 169 -10.67 2.50 -17.70
C THR A 169 -12.04 1.83 -17.83
N GLU A 170 -12.10 0.50 -17.73
CA GLU A 170 -13.36 -0.26 -17.81
C GLU A 170 -14.38 0.22 -16.76
N THR A 171 -13.90 0.48 -15.53
CA THR A 171 -14.72 1.00 -14.43
C THR A 171 -15.27 2.39 -14.74
N LEU A 172 -14.43 3.28 -15.29
CA LEU A 172 -14.86 4.62 -15.68
C LEU A 172 -15.93 4.57 -16.80
N ALA A 173 -15.76 3.68 -17.78
CA ALA A 173 -16.75 3.47 -18.84
C ALA A 173 -18.11 2.97 -18.28
N LYS A 174 -18.09 2.06 -17.30
CA LYS A 174 -19.29 1.62 -16.58
C LYS A 174 -19.94 2.75 -15.78
N ILE A 175 -19.16 3.62 -15.16
CA ILE A 175 -19.68 4.80 -14.44
C ILE A 175 -20.38 5.75 -15.42
N PHE A 176 -19.79 6.01 -16.59
CA PHE A 176 -20.45 6.85 -17.61
C PHE A 176 -21.78 6.27 -18.09
N LEU A 177 -21.86 4.94 -18.25
CA LEU A 177 -23.11 4.26 -18.56
C LEU A 177 -24.18 4.48 -17.48
N LYS A 178 -23.82 4.29 -16.21
CA LYS A 178 -24.73 4.51 -15.06
C LYS A 178 -25.23 5.97 -15.01
N GLN A 179 -24.39 6.91 -15.41
CA GLN A 179 -24.72 8.33 -15.49
C GLN A 179 -25.52 8.71 -16.76
N LYS A 180 -25.92 7.75 -17.60
CA LYS A 180 -26.59 7.97 -18.90
C LYS A 180 -25.76 8.82 -19.89
N LYS A 181 -24.45 8.93 -19.69
CA LYS A 181 -23.53 9.66 -20.59
C LYS A 181 -23.03 8.72 -21.70
N TYR A 182 -23.95 8.24 -22.55
CA TYR A 182 -23.69 7.19 -23.53
C TYR A 182 -22.55 7.52 -24.50
N GLY A 183 -22.48 8.76 -25.00
CA GLY A 183 -21.42 9.18 -25.92
C GLY A 183 -20.00 9.09 -25.30
N LYS A 184 -19.86 9.42 -24.01
CA LYS A 184 -18.57 9.29 -23.30
C LYS A 184 -18.25 7.83 -23.01
N ALA A 185 -19.24 7.02 -22.61
CA ALA A 185 -19.06 5.59 -22.40
C ALA A 185 -18.61 4.88 -23.69
N LEU A 186 -19.19 5.23 -24.83
CA LEU A 186 -18.88 4.63 -26.12
C LEU A 186 -17.48 5.00 -26.60
N LYS A 187 -17.06 6.26 -26.43
CA LYS A 187 -15.66 6.69 -26.67
C LYS A 187 -14.70 5.91 -25.76
N ALA A 188 -15.00 5.79 -24.47
CA ALA A 188 -14.16 5.05 -23.53
C ALA A 188 -13.95 3.59 -23.94
N TYR A 189 -15.03 2.87 -24.30
CA TYR A 189 -14.91 1.47 -24.75
C TYR A 189 -14.17 1.31 -26.08
N ARG A 190 -14.28 2.29 -27.00
CA ARG A 190 -13.47 2.29 -28.23
C ARG A 190 -11.98 2.45 -27.93
N ILE A 191 -11.63 3.41 -27.08
CA ILE A 191 -10.24 3.65 -26.67
C ILE A 191 -9.68 2.41 -25.98
N LEU A 192 -10.45 1.78 -25.09
CA LEU A 192 -10.06 0.54 -24.41
C LEU A 192 -9.87 -0.64 -25.37
N SER A 193 -10.69 -0.74 -26.42
CA SER A 193 -10.54 -1.77 -27.46
C SER A 193 -9.24 -1.60 -28.25
N LEU A 194 -8.83 -0.36 -28.52
CA LEU A 194 -7.53 -0.09 -29.15
C LEU A 194 -6.36 -0.39 -28.20
N LYS A 195 -6.54 -0.14 -26.89
CA LYS A 195 -5.50 -0.32 -25.87
C LYS A 195 -5.32 -1.78 -25.43
N TYR A 196 -6.39 -2.58 -25.42
CA TYR A 196 -6.41 -3.96 -24.91
C TYR A 196 -7.08 -4.91 -25.92
N PRO A 197 -6.41 -5.24 -27.03
CA PRO A 197 -7.01 -5.99 -28.13
C PRO A 197 -7.47 -7.40 -27.74
N GLU A 198 -6.86 -8.02 -26.73
CA GLU A 198 -7.25 -9.34 -26.24
C GLU A 198 -8.70 -9.40 -25.73
N LYS A 199 -9.24 -8.26 -25.27
CA LYS A 199 -10.62 -8.14 -24.78
C LYS A 199 -11.58 -7.55 -25.82
N ASN A 200 -11.22 -7.50 -27.09
CA ASN A 200 -12.05 -6.86 -28.13
C ASN A 200 -13.46 -7.43 -28.23
N ALA A 201 -13.61 -8.75 -28.11
CA ALA A 201 -14.94 -9.39 -28.13
C ALA A 201 -15.85 -8.84 -27.01
N PHE A 202 -15.31 -8.67 -25.80
CA PHE A 202 -16.04 -8.10 -24.66
C PHE A 202 -16.43 -6.64 -24.92
N PHE A 203 -15.51 -5.81 -25.38
CA PHE A 203 -15.81 -4.39 -25.65
C PHE A 203 -16.81 -4.22 -26.79
N ALA A 204 -16.75 -5.05 -27.82
CA ALA A 204 -17.73 -5.03 -28.91
C ALA A 204 -19.16 -5.30 -28.40
N VAL A 205 -19.32 -6.27 -27.49
CA VAL A 205 -20.61 -6.55 -26.84
C VAL A 205 -21.10 -5.34 -26.02
N GLN A 206 -20.23 -4.70 -25.24
CA GLN A 206 -20.62 -3.52 -24.46
C GLN A 206 -21.00 -2.34 -25.37
N ILE A 207 -20.27 -2.10 -26.46
CA ILE A 207 -20.58 -1.04 -27.42
C ILE A 207 -21.94 -1.30 -28.08
N LYS A 208 -22.25 -2.53 -28.48
CA LYS A 208 -23.57 -2.89 -29.03
C LYS A 208 -24.69 -2.61 -28.02
N LYS A 209 -24.52 -3.09 -26.78
CA LYS A 209 -25.49 -2.88 -25.70
C LYS A 209 -25.77 -1.40 -25.46
N ILE A 210 -24.74 -0.55 -25.50
CA ILE A 210 -24.91 0.90 -25.31
C ILE A 210 -25.69 1.54 -26.45
N LYS A 211 -25.42 1.13 -27.69
CA LYS A 211 -26.17 1.61 -28.86
C LYS A 211 -27.64 1.21 -28.78
N GLU A 212 -27.92 -0.04 -28.43
CA GLU A 212 -29.31 -0.52 -28.27
C GLU A 212 -30.08 0.24 -27.18
N ILE A 213 -29.41 0.67 -26.11
CA ILE A 213 -30.03 1.52 -25.07
C ILE A 213 -30.28 2.93 -25.62
N GLN A 214 -29.30 3.50 -26.34
CA GLN A 214 -29.42 4.82 -26.93
C GLN A 214 -30.51 4.90 -28.01
N ASP A 215 -30.77 3.81 -28.73
CA ASP A 215 -31.81 3.73 -29.77
C ASP A 215 -33.22 3.51 -29.18
N LYS A 216 -33.32 3.15 -27.89
CA LYS A 216 -34.59 2.90 -27.17
C LYS A 216 -35.05 4.07 -26.30
N ASP A 217 -34.15 4.98 -25.94
CA ASP A 217 -34.43 6.25 -25.23
C ASP A 217 -34.79 7.36 -26.24
#